data_AF-A0A940JJW2-F1
#
_entry.id   AF-A0A940JJW2-F1
#
_cell.length_a   1.000
_cell.length_b   1.000
_cell.length_c   1.000
_cell.angle_alpha   90.00
_cell.angle_beta   90.00
_cell.angle_gamma   90.00
#
_symmetry.space_group_name_H-M   'P 1'
#
loop_
_entity.id
_entity.type
_entity.pdbx_description
1 polymer ?
#
loop_
_entity_poly.entity_id
_entity_poly.type
_entity_poly.pdbx_seq_one_letter_code
_entity_poly.pdbx_strand_id
1 'polypeptide(L)'
;EYQKLIWNRKFNKDFKDENYQIYDYPLEVILAYDNAYNRYKLKPLDVKVDLFRVMKRIYYVDDFDYLGWKKYAGKGVVIHDVPGDHKTFLMPPNNKELMKLIAEAINNIKKI
;
A
#
# COMPACT_ATOMS: atom_id res chain seq x y z
N GLU A 1 -2.21 5.51 17.89
CA GLU A 1 -1.54 4.19 17.87
C GLU A 1 -0.39 4.12 16.86
N TYR A 2 -0.61 3.95 15.54
CA TYR A 2 0.48 3.71 14.56
C TYR A 2 1.60 4.77 14.49
N GLN A 3 1.27 6.07 14.45
CA GLN A 3 2.29 7.12 14.38
C GLN A 3 3.14 7.19 15.66
N LYS A 4 2.56 6.86 16.82
CA LYS A 4 3.30 6.76 18.09
C LYS A 4 4.25 5.56 18.09
N LEU A 5 3.87 4.45 17.45
CA LEU A 5 4.73 3.27 17.29
C LEU A 5 5.96 3.55 16.42
N ILE A 6 5.76 4.20 15.25
CA ILE A 6 6.88 4.63 14.40
C ILE A 6 7.80 5.58 15.18
N TRP A 7 7.21 6.50 15.93
CA TRP A 7 7.95 7.46 16.73
C TRP A 7 8.77 6.74 17.82
N ASN A 8 8.18 5.83 18.57
CA ASN A 8 8.87 5.07 19.61
C ASN A 8 9.98 4.16 19.06
N ARG A 9 9.78 3.49 17.92
CA ARG A 9 10.85 2.74 17.23
C ARG A 9 12.05 3.60 16.88
N LYS A 10 11.82 4.86 16.48
CA LYS A 10 12.89 5.76 16.05
C LYS A 10 13.76 6.25 17.21
N PHE A 11 13.21 6.34 18.42
CA PHE A 11 13.89 6.94 19.58
C PHE A 11 14.20 5.97 20.72
N ASN A 12 13.61 4.77 20.72
CA ASN A 12 13.83 3.76 21.75
C ASN A 12 14.29 2.44 21.11
N LYS A 13 15.60 2.17 21.18
CA LYS A 13 16.23 0.98 20.60
C LYS A 13 15.74 -0.34 21.24
N ASP A 14 15.19 -0.27 22.45
CA ASP A 14 14.72 -1.42 23.21
C ASP A 14 13.18 -1.59 23.14
N PHE A 15 12.50 -0.80 22.30
CA PHE A 15 11.04 -0.88 22.14
C PHE A 15 10.63 -2.21 21.49
N LYS A 16 9.95 -3.07 22.26
CA LYS A 16 9.27 -4.27 21.78
C LYS A 16 7.77 -4.00 21.79
N ASP A 17 7.15 -4.02 20.61
CA ASP A 17 5.71 -3.89 20.47
C ASP A 17 5.04 -5.25 20.70
N GLU A 18 4.30 -5.36 21.79
CA GLU A 18 3.65 -6.59 22.26
C GLU A 18 2.44 -7.01 21.39
N ASN A 19 1.85 -6.08 20.63
CA ASN A 19 0.66 -6.32 19.79
C ASN A 19 1.00 -6.45 18.29
N TYR A 20 2.27 -6.38 17.96
CA TYR A 20 2.70 -6.57 16.59
C TYR A 20 2.76 -8.08 16.38
N GLN A 21 1.84 -8.63 15.59
CA GLN A 21 2.17 -9.82 14.80
C GLN A 21 3.29 -9.39 13.86
N ILE A 22 4.51 -9.33 14.39
CA ILE A 22 5.74 -9.10 13.66
C ILE A 22 5.80 -10.29 12.75
N TYR A 23 5.69 -10.03 11.45
CA TYR A 23 6.03 -10.97 10.42
C TYR A 23 7.10 -11.94 10.93
N ASP A 24 6.88 -13.25 10.77
CA ASP A 24 7.79 -14.31 11.22
C ASP A 24 9.05 -14.36 10.31
N TYR A 25 9.56 -13.19 9.95
CA TYR A 25 10.72 -12.99 9.11
C TYR A 25 11.94 -12.76 9.99
N PRO A 26 13.10 -13.30 9.59
CA PRO A 26 14.37 -13.01 10.25
C PRO A 26 14.64 -11.50 10.35
N LEU A 27 15.38 -11.09 11.38
CA LEU A 27 15.70 -9.68 11.65
C LEU A 27 16.35 -9.00 10.44
N GLU A 28 17.18 -9.73 9.70
CA GLU A 28 17.88 -9.25 8.52
C GLU A 28 16.91 -8.80 7.43
N VAL A 29 15.79 -9.52 7.27
CA VAL A 29 14.74 -9.18 6.30
C VAL A 29 14.07 -7.88 6.71
N ILE A 30 13.70 -7.73 7.99
CA ILE A 30 13.08 -6.52 8.52
C ILE A 30 14.00 -5.30 8.29
N LEU A 31 15.28 -5.44 8.63
CA LEU A 31 16.26 -4.36 8.44
C LEU A 31 16.44 -3.99 6.96
N ALA A 32 16.40 -4.96 6.05
CA ALA A 32 16.47 -4.70 4.61
C ALA A 32 15.25 -3.91 4.12
N TYR A 33 14.03 -4.28 4.54
CA TYR A 33 12.82 -3.53 4.24
C TYR A 33 12.87 -2.09 4.77
N ASP A 34 13.26 -1.90 6.03
CA ASP A 34 13.38 -0.57 6.64
C ASP A 34 14.44 0.28 5.90
N ASN A 35 15.56 -0.32 5.50
CA ASN A 35 16.60 0.37 4.74
C ASN A 35 16.07 0.84 3.38
N ALA A 36 15.39 -0.04 2.63
CA ALA A 36 14.79 0.27 1.34
C ALA A 36 13.74 1.38 1.48
N TYR A 37 12.83 1.25 2.46
CA TYR A 37 11.77 2.23 2.72
C TYR A 37 12.34 3.63 3.02
N ASN A 38 13.37 3.73 3.87
CA ASN A 38 13.94 5.01 4.26
C ASN A 38 14.73 5.70 3.13
N ARG A 39 15.44 4.91 2.30
CA ARG A 39 16.31 5.43 1.25
C ARG A 39 15.61 5.68 -0.07
N TYR A 40 14.56 4.92 -0.38
CA TYR A 40 13.84 5.08 -1.63
C TYR A 40 13.10 6.43 -1.66
N LYS A 41 13.45 7.27 -2.64
CA LYS A 41 12.79 8.56 -2.87
C LYS A 41 12.01 8.46 -4.17
N LEU A 42 10.69 8.33 -4.05
CA LEU A 42 9.78 8.30 -5.19
C LEU A 42 9.86 9.64 -5.95
N LYS A 43 10.06 9.58 -7.26
CA LYS A 43 10.10 10.73 -8.17
C LYS A 43 8.89 10.69 -9.10
N PRO A 44 8.34 11.84 -9.53
CA PRO A 44 7.31 11.85 -10.55
C PRO A 44 7.80 11.22 -11.84
N LEU A 45 6.91 10.46 -12.49
CA LEU A 45 7.17 9.79 -13.76
C LEU A 45 6.03 10.12 -14.73
N ASP A 46 6.32 10.21 -16.02
CA ASP A 46 5.32 10.44 -17.07
C ASP A 46 4.56 9.15 -17.43
N VAL A 47 3.91 8.58 -16.41
CA VAL A 47 3.17 7.31 -16.48
C VAL A 47 1.75 7.50 -15.97
N LYS A 48 0.86 6.64 -16.45
CA LYS A 48 -0.48 6.47 -15.93
C LYS A 48 -0.43 5.36 -14.87
N VAL A 49 -1.09 5.57 -13.74
CA VAL A 49 -1.12 4.59 -12.64
C VAL A 49 -2.54 4.07 -12.44
N ASP A 50 -2.73 2.76 -12.53
CA ASP A 50 -3.95 2.08 -12.10
C ASP A 50 -3.83 1.71 -10.62
N LEU A 51 -4.60 2.40 -9.77
CA LEU A 51 -4.58 2.25 -8.33
C LEU A 51 -5.80 1.45 -7.86
N PHE A 52 -5.55 0.23 -7.39
CA PHE A 52 -6.57 -0.64 -6.79
C PHE A 52 -6.73 -0.29 -5.31
N ARG A 53 -7.77 0.48 -4.99
CA ARG A 53 -8.00 1.08 -3.68
C ARG A 53 -9.05 0.27 -2.92
N VAL A 54 -8.72 -0.22 -1.73
CA VAL A 54 -9.73 -0.89 -0.88
C VAL A 54 -10.76 0.09 -0.34
N MET A 55 -12.02 -0.32 -0.33
CA MET A 55 -13.15 0.50 0.11
C MET A 55 -13.25 0.61 1.64
N LYS A 56 -12.92 -0.46 2.38
CA LYS A 56 -12.95 -0.45 3.85
C LYS A 56 -11.56 -0.07 4.38
N ARG A 57 -11.53 0.94 5.26
CA ARG A 57 -10.31 1.44 5.88
C ARG A 57 -10.27 1.04 7.35
N ILE A 58 -9.13 0.48 7.74
CA ILE A 58 -8.83 0.13 9.13
C ILE A 58 -7.80 1.08 9.76
N TYR A 59 -7.23 1.99 8.96
CA TYR A 59 -6.24 2.99 9.37
C TYR A 59 -6.49 4.34 8.70
N TYR A 60 -6.02 5.40 9.33
CA TYR A 60 -6.04 6.76 8.80
C TYR A 60 -5.02 6.95 7.67
N VAL A 61 -5.38 7.73 6.65
CA VAL A 61 -4.53 8.16 5.52
C VAL A 61 -4.80 9.62 5.20
N ASP A 62 -3.78 10.40 4.86
CA ASP A 62 -3.93 11.86 4.62
C ASP A 62 -4.61 12.21 3.29
N ASP A 63 -4.56 11.31 2.31
CA ASP A 63 -5.19 11.45 0.99
C ASP A 63 -6.04 10.22 0.73
N PHE A 64 -7.35 10.33 0.86
CA PHE A 64 -8.28 9.21 0.66
C PHE A 64 -8.56 8.91 -0.80
N ASP A 65 -8.36 9.90 -1.69
CA ASP A 65 -8.72 9.79 -3.09
C ASP A 65 -7.63 9.07 -3.89
N TYR A 66 -6.39 9.52 -3.75
CA TYR A 66 -5.27 9.04 -4.56
C TYR A 66 -4.17 8.36 -3.75
N LEU A 67 -4.30 8.27 -2.42
CA LEU A 67 -3.31 7.66 -1.53
C LEU A 67 -1.89 8.20 -1.74
N GLY A 68 -1.77 9.47 -2.13
CA GLY A 68 -0.50 10.15 -2.40
C GLY A 68 0.08 9.93 -3.80
N TRP A 69 -0.56 9.13 -4.67
CA TRP A 69 -0.07 8.85 -6.03
C TRP A 69 -0.22 10.00 -7.01
N LYS A 70 -1.17 10.92 -6.77
CA LYS A 70 -1.50 12.02 -7.70
C LYS A 70 -0.29 12.86 -8.12
N LYS A 71 0.63 13.13 -7.19
CA LYS A 71 1.84 13.91 -7.46
C LYS A 71 2.94 13.15 -8.22
N TYR A 72 2.81 11.83 -8.37
CA TYR A 72 3.85 10.98 -8.98
C TYR A 72 3.45 10.41 -10.34
N ALA A 73 2.16 10.36 -10.65
CA ALA A 73 1.63 9.83 -11.91
C ALA A 73 1.37 10.97 -12.92
N GLY A 74 2.37 11.30 -13.75
CA GLY A 74 2.33 12.41 -14.70
C GLY A 74 1.19 12.34 -15.73
N LYS A 75 0.70 11.14 -16.06
CA LYS A 75 -0.46 10.92 -16.95
C LYS A 75 -1.76 10.65 -16.19
N GLY A 76 -1.77 10.92 -14.88
CA GLY A 76 -2.92 10.75 -14.00
C GLY A 76 -3.02 9.35 -13.37
N VAL A 77 -3.99 9.23 -12.47
CA VAL A 77 -4.29 8.02 -11.70
C VAL A 77 -5.71 7.56 -12.03
N VAL A 78 -5.88 6.28 -12.34
CA VAL A 78 -7.19 5.62 -12.45
C VAL A 78 -7.43 4.83 -11.17
N ILE A 79 -8.56 5.11 -10.52
CA ILE A 79 -8.95 4.42 -9.29
C ILE A 79 -9.84 3.24 -9.65
N HIS A 80 -9.51 2.07 -9.09
CA HIS A 80 -10.35 0.87 -9.12
C HIS A 80 -10.69 0.51 -7.68
N ASP A 81 -11.94 0.68 -7.28
CA ASP A 81 -12.35 0.40 -5.90
C ASP A 81 -12.55 -1.11 -5.70
N VAL A 82 -11.86 -1.66 -4.69
CA VAL A 82 -11.80 -3.10 -4.39
C VAL A 82 -12.53 -3.38 -3.08
N PRO A 83 -13.36 -4.44 -3.01
CA PRO A 83 -14.04 -4.81 -1.78
C PRO A 83 -13.07 -5.29 -0.69
N GLY A 84 -13.51 -5.19 0.56
CA GLY A 84 -12.70 -5.54 1.73
C GLY A 84 -11.81 -4.40 2.21
N ASP A 85 -10.81 -4.77 3.02
CA ASP A 85 -9.80 -3.88 3.61
C ASP A 85 -8.38 -4.39 3.30
N HIS A 86 -7.35 -3.71 3.79
CA HIS A 86 -5.94 -4.06 3.51
C HIS A 86 -5.54 -5.48 3.95
N LYS A 87 -6.25 -6.10 4.91
CA LYS A 87 -6.02 -7.48 5.35
C LYS A 87 -6.81 -8.49 4.50
N THR A 88 -7.96 -8.10 3.96
CA THR A 88 -8.94 -9.04 3.40
C THR A 88 -9.12 -8.96 1.89
N PHE A 89 -8.62 -7.93 1.20
CA PHE A 89 -8.87 -7.75 -0.25
C PHE A 89 -8.25 -8.85 -1.14
N LEU A 90 -7.18 -9.51 -0.67
CA LEU A 90 -6.53 -10.63 -1.36
C LEU A 90 -7.17 -11.99 -1.01
N MET A 91 -8.11 -12.04 -0.09
CA MET A 91 -8.76 -13.27 0.38
C MET A 91 -10.13 -13.45 -0.26
N PRO A 92 -10.65 -14.69 -0.36
CA PRO A 92 -12.05 -14.91 -0.72
C PRO A 92 -13.01 -14.18 0.22
N PRO A 93 -14.10 -13.59 -0.30
CA PRO A 93 -14.50 -13.56 -1.72
C PRO A 93 -13.89 -12.38 -2.51
N ASN A 94 -13.22 -11.43 -1.86
CA ASN A 94 -12.75 -10.17 -2.47
C ASN A 94 -11.73 -10.39 -3.59
N ASN A 95 -10.91 -11.43 -3.48
CA ASN A 95 -9.89 -11.78 -4.46
C ASN A 95 -10.47 -11.99 -5.87
N LYS A 96 -11.69 -12.52 -6.00
CA LYS A 96 -12.35 -12.72 -7.29
C LYS A 96 -12.67 -11.38 -7.95
N GLU A 97 -13.19 -10.43 -7.18
CA GLU A 97 -13.51 -9.09 -7.71
C GLU A 97 -12.23 -8.32 -8.06
N LEU A 98 -11.20 -8.41 -7.21
CA LEU A 98 -9.88 -7.84 -7.52
C LEU A 98 -9.35 -8.35 -8.87
N MET A 99 -9.39 -9.67 -9.10
CA MET A 99 -8.90 -10.25 -10.35
C MET A 99 -9.72 -9.81 -11.57
N LYS A 100 -11.03 -9.63 -11.42
CA LYS A 100 -11.89 -9.10 -12.47
C LYS A 100 -11.50 -7.66 -12.83
N LEU A 101 -11.31 -6.79 -11.84
CA LEU A 101 -10.89 -5.40 -12.04
C LEU A 101 -9.50 -5.32 -12.69
N ILE A 102 -8.55 -6.17 -12.28
CA ILE A 102 -7.22 -6.26 -12.91
C ILE A 102 -7.35 -6.66 -14.39
N ALA A 103 -8.16 -7.67 -14.70
CA ALA A 103 -8.37 -8.12 -16.06
C ALA A 103 -9.01 -7.02 -16.94
N GLU A 104 -9.99 -6.28 -16.41
CA GLU A 104 -10.59 -5.13 -17.08
C GLU A 104 -9.58 -4.01 -17.34
N ALA A 105 -8.76 -3.65 -16.36
CA ALA A 105 -7.69 -2.66 -16.51
C ALA A 105 -6.69 -3.06 -17.60
N ILE A 106 -6.24 -4.31 -17.61
CA ILE A 106 -5.32 -4.84 -18.64
C ILE A 106 -5.98 -4.82 -20.03
N ASN A 107 -7.24 -5.24 -20.13
CA ASN A 107 -7.95 -5.26 -21.40
C ASN A 107 -8.17 -3.86 -21.97
N ASN A 108 -8.38 -2.86 -21.11
CA ASN A 108 -8.52 -1.46 -21.53
C ASN A 108 -7.20 -0.89 -22.08
N ILE A 109 -6.05 -1.35 -21.59
CA ILE A 109 -4.74 -0.98 -22.15
C ILE A 109 -4.57 -1.54 -23.57
N LYS A 110 -5.02 -2.78 -23.82
CA LYS A 110 -4.87 -3.45 -25.13
C LYS A 110 -5.76 -2.90 -26.25
N LYS A 111 -6.76 -2.09 -25.92
CA LYS A 111 -7.68 -1.47 -26.90
C LYS A 111 -7.18 -0.14 -27.46
N ILE A 112 -6.06 0.37 -26.93
CA ILE A 112 -5.36 1.59 -27.36
C ILE A 112 -4.25 1.19 -28.32
#